data_AF-A0A941L533-F1
#
_entry.id   AF-A0A941L533-F1
#
_cell.length_a   1.000
_cell.length_b   1.000
_cell.length_c   1.000
_cell.angle_alpha   90.00
_cell.angle_beta   90.00
_cell.angle_gamma   90.00
#
_symmetry.space_group_name_H-M   'P 1'
#
loop_
_entity.id
_entity.type
_entity.pdbx_description
1 polymer ?
#
loop_
_entity_poly.entity_id
_entity_poly.type
_entity_poly.pdbx_seq_one_letter_code
_entity_poly.pdbx_strand_id
1 'polypeptide(L)'
;MYLRFSFILLIIISCSNANQNEIFRSISISPDEEISLGEKFQQKEEIAVQVTPFVFELFDGSFGSASSITIFTDSLFQVDSISFQYSVDYDFDEGTTNYISVLGMPEKVINSDTLVLVIWKDERTTFQLGQEKNSAQNNIYSILKDNL
;
A
#
# COMPACT_ATOMS: atom_id res chain seq x y z
N MET A 1 40.56 -9.57 51.78
CA MET A 1 39.60 -10.43 51.07
C MET A 1 38.69 -9.52 50.27
N TYR A 2 38.93 -9.39 48.96
CA TYR A 2 38.29 -8.39 48.11
C TYR A 2 36.89 -8.86 47.68
N LEU A 3 35.86 -8.14 48.12
CA LEU A 3 34.47 -8.37 47.71
C LEU A 3 34.25 -7.69 46.35
N ARG A 4 34.14 -8.49 45.29
CA ARG A 4 33.82 -8.01 43.94
C ARG A 4 32.33 -7.63 43.88
N PHE A 5 32.02 -6.33 43.79
CA PHE A 5 30.69 -5.88 43.43
C PHE A 5 30.56 -5.89 41.90
N SER A 6 29.78 -6.87 41.42
CA SER A 6 29.44 -7.06 40.02
C SER A 6 28.51 -5.93 39.57
N PHE A 7 28.92 -5.17 38.55
CA PHE A 7 28.08 -4.18 37.87
C PHE A 7 27.08 -4.95 37.00
N ILE A 8 25.81 -5.05 37.43
CA ILE A 8 24.74 -5.56 36.58
C ILE A 8 24.28 -4.40 35.70
N LEU A 9 24.81 -4.37 34.48
CA LEU A 9 24.32 -3.50 33.41
C LEU A 9 23.00 -4.08 32.90
N LEU A 10 21.88 -3.56 33.40
CA LEU A 10 20.54 -3.90 32.93
C LEU A 10 20.30 -3.14 31.61
N ILE A 11 20.66 -3.76 30.49
CA ILE A 11 20.30 -3.27 29.16
C ILE A 11 18.80 -3.51 29.01
N ILE A 12 18.01 -2.46 29.28
CA ILE A 12 16.59 -2.44 28.94
C ILE A 12 16.55 -2.35 27.41
N ILE A 13 16.51 -3.50 26.75
CA ILE A 13 16.17 -3.60 25.34
C ILE A 13 14.70 -3.21 25.25
N SER A 14 14.44 -1.91 25.13
CA SER A 14 13.17 -1.44 24.57
C SER A 14 13.20 -1.83 23.10
N CYS A 15 12.81 -3.07 22.80
CA CYS A 15 12.26 -3.38 21.50
C CYS A 15 11.00 -2.53 21.39
N SER A 16 11.08 -1.42 20.65
CA SER A 16 9.90 -0.78 20.09
C SER A 16 9.19 -1.85 19.28
N ASN A 17 8.06 -2.37 19.79
CA ASN A 17 7.11 -3.12 19.00
C ASN A 17 6.60 -2.15 17.94
N ALA A 18 7.29 -2.05 16.80
CA ALA A 18 6.69 -1.55 15.58
C ALA A 18 5.46 -2.45 15.35
N ASN A 19 4.26 -1.86 15.34
CA ASN A 19 3.00 -2.57 15.16
C ASN A 19 3.10 -3.44 13.90
N GLN A 20 3.23 -4.75 14.07
CA GLN A 20 3.39 -5.72 12.97
C GLN A 20 2.14 -5.87 12.08
N ASN A 21 1.15 -4.98 12.21
CA ASN A 21 -0.15 -5.05 11.52
C ASN A 21 -0.63 -3.71 10.95
N GLU A 22 0.15 -2.62 11.04
CA GLU A 22 -0.29 -1.33 10.47
C GLU A 22 0.06 -1.29 8.98
N ILE A 23 -0.97 -1.18 8.15
CA ILE A 23 -0.80 -1.09 6.69
C ILE A 23 -0.38 0.34 6.35
N PHE A 24 0.60 0.49 5.46
CA PHE A 24 1.00 1.80 4.94
C PHE A 24 -0.22 2.55 4.39
N ARG A 25 -0.30 3.85 4.66
CA ARG A 25 -1.44 4.68 4.25
C ARG A 25 -1.07 5.75 3.24
N SER A 26 0.16 5.73 2.77
CA SER A 26 0.69 6.77 1.92
C SER A 26 1.62 6.21 0.85
N ILE A 27 1.72 6.97 -0.23
CA ILE A 27 2.66 6.72 -1.32
C ILE A 27 3.47 7.96 -1.61
N SER A 28 4.76 7.77 -1.80
CA SER A 28 5.66 8.81 -2.31
C SER A 28 5.59 8.81 -3.83
N ILE A 29 5.26 9.97 -4.42
CA ILE A 29 5.24 10.16 -5.88
C ILE A 29 6.46 10.95 -6.37
N SER A 30 7.11 11.69 -5.46
CA SER A 30 8.40 12.33 -5.65
C SER A 30 9.12 12.44 -4.30
N PRO A 31 10.40 12.84 -4.25
CA PRO A 31 11.12 13.01 -2.99
C PRO A 31 10.45 13.96 -1.98
N ASP A 32 9.69 14.93 -2.49
CA ASP A 32 9.07 15.98 -1.68
C ASP A 32 7.53 15.86 -1.66
N GLU A 33 6.97 14.79 -2.24
CA GLU A 33 5.53 14.67 -2.42
C GLU A 33 4.98 13.29 -2.09
N GLU A 34 3.98 13.30 -1.21
CA GLU A 34 3.33 12.14 -0.64
C GLU A 34 1.81 12.32 -0.73
N ILE A 35 1.12 11.25 -1.12
CA ILE A 35 -0.34 11.18 -1.13
C ILE A 35 -0.76 10.17 -0.06
N SER A 36 -1.63 10.59 0.85
CA SER A 36 -2.06 9.80 2.00
C SER A 36 -3.58 9.61 2.04
N LEU A 37 -4.02 8.40 2.42
CA LEU A 37 -5.42 8.09 2.64
C LEU A 37 -6.06 8.95 3.74
N GLY A 38 -7.25 9.47 3.46
CA GLY A 38 -8.02 10.35 4.34
C GLY A 38 -7.53 11.80 4.36
N GLU A 39 -6.40 12.09 3.72
CA GLU A 39 -5.93 13.47 3.57
C GLU A 39 -6.56 14.13 2.35
N LYS A 40 -6.63 15.45 2.37
CA LYS A 40 -7.16 16.21 1.24
C LYS A 40 -6.20 16.16 0.06
N PHE A 41 -6.65 15.63 -1.07
CA PHE A 41 -5.92 15.68 -2.32
C PHE A 41 -5.90 17.11 -2.86
N GLN A 42 -4.76 17.77 -2.70
CA GLN A 42 -4.51 19.06 -3.33
C GLN A 42 -4.07 18.79 -4.76
N GLN A 43 -5.02 18.82 -5.69
CA GLN A 43 -4.70 18.66 -7.10
C GLN A 43 -3.67 19.71 -7.52
N LYS A 44 -2.48 19.24 -7.93
CA LYS A 44 -1.50 20.05 -8.65
C LYS A 44 -1.47 19.55 -10.09
N GLU A 45 -1.63 20.47 -11.04
CA GLU A 45 -1.57 20.15 -12.48
C GLU A 45 -0.22 19.58 -12.92
N GLU A 46 0.80 19.62 -12.06
CA GLU A 46 2.13 19.08 -12.33
C GLU A 46 2.23 17.56 -12.09
N ILE A 47 1.33 16.98 -11.28
CA ILE A 47 1.42 15.57 -10.85
C ILE A 47 0.26 14.71 -11.31
N ALA A 48 -0.88 15.31 -11.63
CA ALA A 48 -2.10 14.56 -11.92
C ALA A 48 -3.02 15.29 -12.89
N VAL A 49 -3.71 14.50 -13.71
CA VAL A 49 -4.83 14.94 -14.53
C VAL A 49 -6.14 14.45 -13.93
N GLN A 50 -7.13 15.33 -13.84
CA GLN A 50 -8.49 14.92 -13.49
C GLN A 50 -9.15 14.26 -14.70
N VAL A 51 -9.49 12.98 -14.60
CA VAL A 51 -10.14 12.23 -15.69
C VAL A 51 -11.66 12.33 -15.63
N THR A 52 -12.22 12.30 -14.42
CA THR A 52 -13.65 12.50 -14.13
C THR A 52 -13.79 13.16 -12.75
N PRO A 53 -14.99 13.63 -12.35
CA PRO A 53 -15.19 14.17 -11.00
C PRO A 53 -14.67 13.19 -9.94
N PHE A 54 -13.80 13.69 -9.05
CA PHE A 54 -13.19 12.96 -7.93
C PHE A 54 -12.23 11.81 -8.29
N VAL A 55 -11.85 11.68 -9.56
CA VAL A 55 -10.88 10.68 -10.04
C VAL A 55 -9.72 11.36 -10.74
N PHE A 56 -8.51 11.07 -10.29
CA PHE A 56 -7.28 11.67 -10.78
C PHE A 56 -6.29 10.59 -11.19
N GLU A 57 -5.73 10.71 -12.39
CA GLU A 57 -4.65 9.85 -12.85
C GLU A 57 -3.32 10.59 -12.70
N LEU A 58 -2.34 9.96 -12.06
CA LEU A 58 -1.02 10.56 -11.89
C LEU A 58 -0.24 10.51 -13.20
N PHE A 59 0.50 11.57 -13.51
CA PHE A 59 1.48 11.54 -14.60
C PHE A 59 2.64 10.62 -14.25
N ASP A 60 3.15 9.89 -15.24
CA ASP A 60 4.24 8.91 -15.04
C ASP A 60 5.46 9.55 -14.35
N GLY A 61 5.68 9.12 -13.10
CA GLY A 61 6.66 9.69 -12.18
C GLY A 61 7.72 8.68 -11.71
N SER A 62 7.89 7.55 -12.42
CA SER A 62 8.64 6.36 -11.96
C SER A 62 7.89 5.57 -10.86
N PHE A 63 6.72 5.03 -11.20
CA PHE A 63 5.85 4.29 -10.27
C PHE A 63 6.34 2.87 -9.88
N GLY A 64 7.65 2.63 -9.96
CA GLY A 64 8.23 1.31 -9.76
C GLY A 64 7.68 0.31 -10.77
N SER A 65 6.99 -0.73 -10.30
CA SER A 65 6.38 -1.76 -11.13
C SER A 65 4.96 -1.43 -11.62
N ALA A 66 4.36 -0.33 -11.14
CA ALA A 66 3.06 0.10 -11.60
C ALA A 66 3.17 0.79 -12.97
N SER A 67 2.25 0.48 -13.87
CA SER A 67 2.06 1.17 -15.15
C SER A 67 1.21 2.43 -15.01
N SER A 68 0.33 2.50 -14.01
CA SER A 68 -0.44 3.70 -13.69
C SER A 68 -0.89 3.71 -12.23
N ILE A 69 -1.12 4.93 -11.73
CA ILE A 69 -1.68 5.17 -10.40
C ILE A 69 -2.90 6.08 -10.54
N THR A 70 -4.01 5.68 -9.93
CA THR A 70 -5.26 6.44 -9.91
C THR A 70 -5.67 6.76 -8.48
N ILE A 71 -5.94 8.03 -8.21
CA ILE A 71 -6.42 8.54 -6.93
C ILE A 71 -7.93 8.74 -7.02
N PHE A 72 -8.66 8.15 -6.07
CA PHE A 72 -10.09 8.35 -5.89
C PHE A 72 -10.32 9.16 -4.62
N THR A 73 -11.19 10.16 -4.74
CA THR A 73 -11.51 11.05 -3.63
C THR A 73 -13.01 11.07 -3.35
N ASP A 74 -13.38 11.51 -2.15
CA ASP A 74 -14.77 11.81 -1.82
C ASP A 74 -15.19 13.21 -2.33
N SER A 75 -16.42 13.61 -2.03
CA SER A 75 -16.95 14.94 -2.39
C SER A 75 -16.23 16.12 -1.72
N LEU A 76 -15.44 15.87 -0.68
CA LEU A 76 -14.61 16.85 0.04
C LEU A 76 -13.15 16.83 -0.45
N PHE A 77 -12.85 16.04 -1.47
CA PHE A 77 -11.51 15.77 -2.01
C PHE A 77 -10.59 15.05 -1.02
N GLN A 78 -11.11 14.34 -0.03
CA GLN A 78 -10.31 13.44 0.80
C GLN A 78 -10.03 12.16 0.02
N VAL A 79 -8.80 11.65 0.07
CA VAL A 79 -8.39 10.43 -0.63
C VAL A 79 -9.09 9.22 0.01
N ASP A 80 -10.08 8.65 -0.69
CA ASP A 80 -10.77 7.42 -0.28
C ASP A 80 -9.95 6.19 -0.66
N SER A 81 -9.37 6.18 -1.86
CA SER A 81 -8.57 5.06 -2.32
C SER A 81 -7.52 5.43 -3.37
N ILE A 82 -6.51 4.57 -3.47
CA ILE A 82 -5.42 4.65 -4.43
C ILE A 82 -5.33 3.29 -5.12
N SER A 83 -5.42 3.30 -6.45
CA SER A 83 -5.30 2.10 -7.28
C SER A 83 -3.99 2.11 -8.04
N PHE A 84 -3.32 0.97 -8.10
CA PHE A 84 -2.10 0.75 -8.85
C PHE A 84 -2.39 -0.32 -9.89
N GLN A 85 -2.22 0.02 -11.16
CA GLN A 85 -2.20 -0.97 -12.22
C GLN A 85 -0.76 -1.41 -12.43
N TYR A 86 -0.46 -2.70 -12.43
CA TYR A 86 0.89 -3.20 -12.67
C TYR A 86 1.14 -3.49 -14.15
N SER A 87 2.41 -3.41 -14.54
CA SER A 87 2.85 -3.78 -15.88
C SER A 87 2.64 -5.27 -16.15
N VAL A 88 2.64 -5.65 -17.43
CA VAL A 88 2.47 -7.05 -17.86
C VAL A 88 3.58 -7.99 -17.35
N ASP A 89 4.74 -7.43 -17.01
CA ASP A 89 5.90 -8.16 -16.52
C ASP A 89 5.89 -8.35 -14.99
N TYR A 90 4.88 -7.80 -14.30
CA TYR A 90 4.74 -7.99 -12.86
C TYR A 90 4.34 -9.43 -12.52
N ASP A 91 5.07 -10.04 -11.59
CA ASP A 91 4.79 -11.38 -11.08
C ASP A 91 3.89 -11.29 -9.84
N PHE A 92 2.69 -11.86 -9.94
CA PHE A 92 1.70 -11.84 -8.86
C PHE A 92 2.15 -12.63 -7.62
N ASP A 93 2.83 -13.76 -7.80
CA ASP A 93 3.25 -14.63 -6.71
C ASP A 93 4.45 -14.01 -5.97
N GLU A 94 5.39 -13.42 -6.71
CA GLU A 94 6.48 -12.63 -6.13
C GLU A 94 5.93 -11.41 -5.39
N GLY A 95 5.01 -10.66 -6.01
CA GLY A 95 4.33 -9.53 -5.40
C GLY A 95 3.62 -9.89 -4.10
N THR A 96 2.86 -10.98 -4.12
CA THR A 96 2.19 -11.52 -2.92
C THR A 96 3.20 -11.85 -1.83
N THR A 97 4.31 -12.52 -2.17
CA THR A 97 5.37 -12.87 -1.22
C THR A 97 6.02 -11.62 -0.61
N ASN A 98 6.27 -10.60 -1.43
CA ASN A 98 6.83 -9.32 -0.98
C ASN A 98 5.89 -8.63 0.01
N TYR A 99 4.58 -8.54 -0.30
CA TYR A 99 3.62 -7.95 0.63
C TYR A 99 3.46 -8.79 1.91
N ILE A 100 3.50 -10.12 1.85
CA ILE A 100 3.49 -10.95 3.06
C ILE A 100 4.70 -10.64 3.95
N SER A 101 5.87 -10.40 3.36
CA SER A 101 7.09 -10.09 4.12
C SER A 101 7.03 -8.74 4.86
N VAL A 102 6.23 -7.79 4.34
CA VAL A 102 6.11 -6.43 4.89
C VAL A 102 4.89 -6.29 5.80
N LEU A 103 3.73 -6.84 5.40
CA LEU A 103 2.43 -6.66 6.05
C LEU A 103 2.01 -7.86 6.90
N GLY A 104 2.77 -8.96 6.88
CA GLY A 104 2.38 -10.21 7.50
C GLY A 104 1.36 -11.00 6.68
N MET A 105 0.76 -12.03 7.29
CA MET A 105 -0.21 -12.89 6.61
C MET A 105 -1.49 -12.12 6.27
N PRO A 106 -2.07 -12.33 5.07
CA PRO A 106 -3.31 -11.67 4.68
C PRO A 106 -4.49 -12.14 5.55
N GLU A 107 -5.46 -11.24 5.76
CA GLU A 107 -6.73 -11.58 6.42
C GLU A 107 -7.51 -12.61 5.58
N LYS A 108 -7.49 -12.44 4.26
CA LYS A 108 -8.33 -13.25 3.35
C LYS A 108 -7.68 -13.45 1.99
N VAL A 109 -7.85 -14.64 1.44
CA VAL A 109 -7.52 -14.98 0.06
C VAL A 109 -8.78 -15.50 -0.64
N ILE A 110 -9.13 -14.90 -1.77
CA ILE A 110 -10.25 -15.32 -2.62
C ILE A 110 -9.69 -15.93 -3.90
N ASN A 111 -9.82 -17.26 -3.95
CA ASN A 111 -9.53 -18.16 -5.06
C ASN A 111 -10.72 -18.39 -6.03
N SER A 112 -10.87 -17.72 -7.18
CA SER A 112 -11.94 -18.05 -8.15
C SER A 112 -11.41 -18.39 -9.54
N ASP A 113 -12.31 -18.82 -10.44
CA ASP A 113 -11.99 -19.13 -11.84
C ASP A 113 -11.55 -17.88 -12.63
N THR A 114 -11.93 -16.69 -12.18
CA THR A 114 -11.68 -15.42 -12.87
C THR A 114 -10.72 -14.51 -12.14
N LEU A 115 -10.51 -14.70 -10.84
CA LEU A 115 -9.79 -13.75 -10.00
C LEU A 115 -9.03 -14.47 -8.87
N VAL A 116 -7.82 -14.02 -8.61
CA VAL A 116 -7.16 -14.19 -7.31
C VAL A 116 -7.16 -12.84 -6.61
N LEU A 117 -7.62 -12.78 -5.37
CA LEU A 117 -7.57 -11.56 -4.55
C LEU A 117 -7.00 -11.87 -3.18
N VAL A 118 -5.94 -11.16 -2.80
CA VAL A 118 -5.29 -11.26 -1.49
C VAL A 118 -5.55 -9.95 -0.74
N ILE A 119 -6.06 -10.05 0.49
CA ILE A 119 -6.57 -8.91 1.25
C ILE A 119 -5.87 -8.84 2.60
N TRP A 120 -5.29 -7.69 2.88
CA TRP A 120 -4.85 -7.26 4.20
C TRP A 120 -5.77 -6.16 4.71
N LYS A 121 -6.01 -6.15 6.01
CA LYS A 121 -6.85 -5.13 6.62
C LYS A 121 -6.42 -4.88 8.05
N ASP A 122 -6.44 -3.61 8.43
CA ASP A 122 -6.32 -3.16 9.81
C ASP A 122 -7.57 -2.34 10.20
N GLU A 123 -7.53 -1.64 11.34
CA GLU A 123 -8.67 -0.86 11.83
C GLU A 123 -9.08 0.27 10.88
N ARG A 124 -8.16 0.80 10.06
CA ARG A 124 -8.35 2.00 9.25
C ARG A 124 -8.15 1.78 7.76
N THR A 125 -7.49 0.71 7.36
CA THR A 125 -6.95 0.53 6.01
C THR A 125 -7.29 -0.85 5.48
N THR A 126 -7.65 -0.92 4.20
CA THR A 126 -7.71 -2.18 3.46
C THR A 126 -6.72 -2.10 2.31
N PHE A 127 -5.84 -3.10 2.20
CA PHE A 127 -4.95 -3.27 1.05
C PHE A 127 -5.30 -4.57 0.32
N GLN A 128 -5.44 -4.50 -1.01
CA GLN A 128 -5.80 -5.62 -1.85
C GLN A 128 -4.79 -5.78 -2.97
N LEU A 129 -4.38 -7.01 -3.26
CA LEU A 129 -3.63 -7.37 -4.47
C LEU A 129 -4.46 -8.36 -5.28
N GLY A 130 -4.79 -8.01 -6.53
CA GLY A 130 -5.68 -8.77 -7.39
C GLY A 130 -5.03 -9.16 -8.71
N GLN A 131 -5.35 -10.37 -9.21
CA GLN A 131 -4.98 -10.84 -10.55
C GLN A 131 -6.21 -11.43 -11.25
N GLU A 132 -6.56 -10.90 -12.41
CA GLU A 132 -7.60 -11.47 -13.26
C GLU A 132 -7.03 -12.60 -14.14
N LYS A 133 -7.59 -13.80 -14.02
CA LYS A 133 -7.07 -15.02 -14.68
C LYS A 133 -7.43 -15.16 -16.14
N ASN A 134 -8.51 -14.51 -16.58
CA ASN A 134 -9.07 -14.66 -17.93
C ASN A 134 -8.93 -13.40 -18.77
N SER A 135 -8.10 -12.44 -18.34
CA SER A 135 -7.82 -11.27 -19.14
C SER A 135 -6.78 -11.62 -20.22
N ALA A 136 -7.01 -11.16 -21.46
CA ALA A 136 -6.05 -11.30 -22.57
C ALA A 136 -4.71 -10.59 -22.30
N GLN A 137 -4.70 -9.71 -21.30
CA GLN A 137 -3.53 -9.04 -20.74
C GLN A 137 -3.49 -9.38 -19.25
N ASN A 138 -2.37 -9.88 -18.74
CA ASN A 138 -2.19 -10.18 -17.31
C ASN A 138 -2.55 -8.93 -16.49
N ASN A 139 -3.78 -8.89 -15.95
CA ASN A 139 -4.32 -7.71 -15.29
C ASN A 139 -4.10 -7.88 -13.79
N ILE A 140 -3.00 -7.31 -13.31
CA ILE A 140 -2.62 -7.31 -11.91
C ILE A 140 -2.75 -5.89 -11.40
N TYR A 141 -3.39 -5.73 -10.25
CA TYR A 141 -3.63 -4.44 -9.63
C TYR A 141 -3.52 -4.54 -8.12
N SER A 142 -3.30 -3.39 -7.48
CA SER A 142 -3.54 -3.26 -6.05
C SER A 142 -4.40 -2.06 -5.73
N ILE A 143 -5.13 -2.15 -4.62
CA ILE A 143 -5.99 -1.08 -4.11
C ILE A 143 -5.66 -0.85 -2.65
N LEU A 144 -5.31 0.38 -2.32
CA LEU A 144 -5.18 0.87 -0.97
C LEU A 144 -6.40 1.74 -0.65
N LYS A 145 -7.16 1.41 0.39
CA LYS A 145 -8.44 2.04 0.70
C LYS A 145 -8.55 2.47 2.16
N ASP A 146 -9.11 3.66 2.37
CA ASP A 146 -9.53 4.13 3.69
C ASP A 146 -10.87 3.48 4.09
N ASN A 147 -10.95 3.03 5.34
CA ASN A 147 -12.15 2.37 5.89
C ASN A 147 -13.05 3.33 6.69
N LEU A 148 -12.68 4.62 6.80
CA LEU A 148 -13.40 5.64 7.58
C LEU A 148 -14.43 6.43 6.77
#